data_AF-A0A6A7VVX0-F1
#
_entry.id   AF-A0A6A7VVX0-F1
#
_cell.length_a   1.000
_cell.length_b   1.000
_cell.length_c   1.000
_cell.angle_alpha   90.00
_cell.angle_beta   90.00
_cell.angle_gamma   90.00
#
_symmetry.space_group_name_H-M   'P 1'
#
loop_
_entity.id
_entity.type
_entity.pdbx_description
1 polymer ?
#
loop_
_entity_poly.entity_id
_entity_poly.type
_entity_poly.pdbx_seq_one_letter_code
_entity_poly.pdbx_strand_id
1 'polypeptide(L)'
;MKNLTINEFEIMLEATGYLPPSNEDELAFFDQMYEDYKPRTVDRHVDVEEIVNGKCRLVSDSIHISDKISSSNSDVSECAGNRYSMAARNYSKLPKNVLDKMRRQHKLDEGYDE
;
A
#
# COMPACT_ATOMS: atom_id res chain seq x y z
N MET A 1 7.98 13.04 1.43
CA MET A 1 8.73 12.73 0.18
C MET A 1 7.76 12.87 -0.98
N LYS A 2 8.20 13.42 -2.13
CA LYS A 2 7.33 13.53 -3.31
C LYS A 2 7.09 12.12 -3.86
N ASN A 3 5.85 11.82 -4.25
CA ASN A 3 5.55 10.60 -4.99
C ASN A 3 6.00 10.79 -6.43
N LEU A 4 7.08 10.13 -6.81
CA LEU A 4 7.55 10.10 -8.20
C LEU A 4 6.72 9.08 -8.97
N THR A 5 6.38 9.43 -10.21
CA THR A 5 5.87 8.47 -11.18
C THR A 5 6.99 7.50 -11.59
N ILE A 6 6.62 6.33 -12.13
CA ILE A 6 7.60 5.31 -12.57
C ILE A 6 8.62 5.91 -13.56
N ASN A 7 8.15 6.71 -14.52
CA ASN A 7 9.00 7.35 -15.51
C ASN A 7 9.96 8.39 -14.89
N GLU A 8 9.50 9.17 -13.91
CA GLU A 8 10.37 10.12 -13.21
C GLU A 8 11.44 9.42 -12.37
N PHE A 9 11.12 8.23 -11.85
CA PHE A 9 12.06 7.40 -11.11
C PHE A 9 13.12 6.79 -12.04
N GLU A 10 12.72 6.33 -13.22
CA GLU A 10 13.60 5.82 -14.26
C GLU A 10 14.59 6.90 -14.74
N ILE A 11 14.09 8.10 -15.07
CA ILE A 11 14.93 9.25 -15.44
C ILE A 11 15.91 9.61 -14.33
N MET A 12 15.49 9.56 -13.07
CA MET A 12 16.36 9.84 -11.93
C MET A 12 17.47 8.78 -11.80
N LEU A 13 17.14 7.50 -11.99
CA LEU A 13 18.12 6.41 -11.95
C LEU A 13 19.13 6.54 -13.10
N GLU A 14 18.66 6.80 -14.32
CA GLU A 14 19.52 7.06 -15.47
C GLU A 14 20.46 8.25 -15.22
N ALA A 15 19.94 9.34 -14.64
CA ALA A 15 20.75 10.52 -14.29
C ALA A 15 21.82 10.23 -13.23
N THR A 16 21.60 9.22 -12.38
CA THR A 16 22.62 8.74 -11.41
C THR A 16 23.64 7.79 -12.02
N GLY A 17 23.51 7.47 -13.32
CA GLY A 17 24.36 6.53 -14.03
C GLY A 17 23.96 5.06 -13.83
N TYR A 18 22.80 4.81 -13.24
CA TYR A 18 22.24 3.46 -13.17
C TYR A 18 21.65 3.11 -14.54
N LEU A 19 22.13 2.02 -15.13
CA LEU A 19 21.56 1.43 -16.34
C LEU A 19 21.16 -0.01 -16.01
N PRO A 20 19.88 -0.40 -16.18
CA PRO A 20 19.50 -1.79 -16.01
C PRO A 20 20.15 -2.65 -17.10
N PRO A 21 20.52 -3.92 -16.79
CA PRO A 21 21.07 -4.82 -17.79
C PRO A 21 20.04 -5.03 -18.92
N SER A 22 20.47 -4.76 -20.14
CA SER A 22 19.62 -4.78 -21.35
C SER A 22 19.79 -6.05 -22.17
N ASN A 23 20.83 -6.85 -21.89
CA ASN A 23 21.10 -8.13 -22.53
C ASN A 23 21.51 -9.21 -21.50
N GLU A 24 21.59 -10.46 -21.95
CA GLU A 24 21.95 -11.60 -21.08
C GLU A 24 23.39 -11.51 -20.53
N ASP A 25 24.34 -10.99 -21.32
CA ASP A 25 25.74 -10.86 -20.92
C ASP A 25 25.90 -9.81 -19.80
N GLU A 26 25.21 -8.68 -19.91
CA GLU A 26 25.15 -7.61 -18.90
C GLU A 26 24.49 -8.10 -17.62
N LEU A 27 23.45 -8.93 -17.73
CA LEU A 27 22.80 -9.55 -16.58
C LEU A 27 23.75 -10.52 -15.87
N ALA A 28 24.44 -11.38 -16.61
CA ALA A 28 25.43 -12.30 -16.05
C ALA A 28 26.58 -11.55 -15.35
N PHE A 29 27.03 -10.43 -15.92
CA PHE A 29 28.03 -9.57 -15.30
C PHE A 29 27.53 -8.89 -14.02
N PHE A 30 26.27 -8.42 -14.03
CA PHE A 30 25.63 -7.88 -12.84
C PHE A 30 25.55 -8.93 -11.71
N ASP A 31 25.08 -10.12 -12.02
CA ASP A 31 24.95 -11.21 -11.04
C ASP A 31 26.32 -11.59 -10.46
N GLN A 32 27.38 -11.62 -11.28
CA GLN A 32 28.74 -11.87 -10.82
C GLN A 32 29.27 -10.72 -9.93
N MET A 33 29.02 -9.46 -10.29
CA MET A 33 29.48 -8.30 -9.52
C MET A 33 28.85 -8.25 -8.12
N TYR A 34 27.61 -8.73 -8.00
CA TYR A 34 26.84 -8.72 -6.77
C TYR A 34 26.63 -10.12 -6.18
N GLU A 35 27.52 -11.08 -6.46
CA GLU A 35 27.42 -12.46 -5.96
C GLU A 35 27.36 -12.52 -4.42
N ASP A 36 28.09 -11.64 -3.73
CA ASP A 36 28.11 -11.55 -2.27
C ASP A 36 26.95 -10.70 -1.67
N TYR A 37 26.09 -10.13 -2.52
CA TYR A 37 25.00 -9.29 -2.04
C TYR A 37 23.96 -10.14 -1.30
N LYS A 38 23.77 -9.84 -0.01
CA LYS A 38 22.70 -10.45 0.80
C LYS A 38 21.49 -9.52 0.83
N PRO A 39 20.35 -9.90 0.20
CA PRO A 39 19.14 -9.09 0.25
C PRO A 39 18.67 -8.92 1.70
N ARG A 40 18.18 -7.74 2.05
CA ARG A 40 17.56 -7.49 3.38
C ARG A 40 16.30 -8.34 3.61
N THR A 41 15.76 -8.89 2.54
CA THR A 41 14.56 -9.74 2.52
C THR A 41 14.88 -11.22 2.48
N VAL A 42 16.15 -11.64 2.62
CA VAL A 42 16.53 -13.06 2.47
C VAL A 42 15.77 -13.99 3.43
N ASP A 43 15.52 -13.50 4.66
CA ASP A 43 14.77 -14.24 5.69
C ASP A 43 13.29 -13.81 5.80
N ARG A 44 12.82 -12.98 4.86
CA ARG A 44 11.44 -12.49 4.83
C ARG A 44 10.65 -13.29 3.81
N HIS A 45 9.86 -14.23 4.29
CA HIS A 45 8.91 -14.98 3.48
C HIS A 45 7.51 -14.37 3.62
N VAL A 46 6.79 -14.28 2.49
CA VAL A 46 5.39 -13.87 2.46
C VAL A 46 4.54 -15.12 2.36
N ASP A 47 3.86 -15.49 3.45
CA ASP A 47 2.89 -16.57 3.44
C ASP A 47 1.57 -16.10 2.81
N VAL A 48 1.33 -16.53 1.57
CA VAL A 48 0.15 -16.16 0.78
C VAL A 48 -1.13 -16.70 1.44
N GLU A 49 -1.08 -17.90 2.01
CA GLU A 49 -2.24 -18.52 2.64
C GLU A 49 -2.62 -17.79 3.92
N GLU A 50 -1.65 -17.34 4.73
CA GLU A 50 -1.94 -16.51 5.89
C GLU A 50 -2.54 -15.14 5.53
N ILE A 51 -2.15 -14.56 4.39
CA ILE A 51 -2.74 -13.31 3.89
C ILE A 51 -4.17 -13.53 3.43
N VAL A 52 -4.41 -14.54 2.59
CA VAL A 52 -5.75 -14.83 2.04
C VAL A 52 -6.73 -15.20 3.15
N ASN A 53 -6.26 -15.94 4.15
CA ASN A 53 -7.06 -16.34 5.31
C ASN A 53 -7.16 -15.25 6.40
N GLY A 54 -6.61 -14.05 6.17
CA GLY A 54 -6.69 -12.92 7.11
C GLY A 54 -5.97 -13.13 8.44
N LYS A 55 -5.05 -14.10 8.51
CA LYS A 55 -4.25 -14.43 9.70
C LYS A 55 -3.00 -13.56 9.81
N CYS A 56 -2.62 -12.89 8.72
CA CYS A 56 -1.51 -11.94 8.69
C CYS A 56 -1.74 -10.80 9.70
N ARG A 57 -0.96 -10.80 10.79
CA ARG A 57 -0.95 -9.70 11.76
C ARG A 57 0.08 -8.66 11.33
N LEU A 58 -0.38 -7.43 11.12
CA LEU A 58 0.49 -6.26 11.03
C LEU A 58 1.17 -6.07 12.39
N VAL A 59 2.41 -6.52 12.47
CA VAL A 59 3.29 -6.20 13.59
C VAL A 59 3.83 -4.81 13.32
N SER A 60 3.36 -3.81 14.08
CA SER A 60 3.94 -2.47 14.02
C SER A 60 5.41 -2.55 14.43
N ASP A 61 6.30 -1.93 13.64
CA ASP A 61 7.77 -1.83 13.87
C ASP A 61 8.17 -1.19 15.23
N SER A 62 7.21 -0.93 16.11
CA SER A 62 7.43 -0.43 17.47
C SER A 62 8.03 -1.44 18.44
N ILE A 63 8.25 -2.71 18.05
CA ILE A 63 8.73 -3.78 18.95
C ILE A 63 10.20 -3.60 19.39
N HIS A 64 10.95 -2.64 18.84
CA HIS A 64 12.27 -2.30 19.38
C HIS A 64 12.24 -1.41 20.63
N ILE A 65 11.08 -1.04 21.17
CA ILE A 65 10.99 -0.25 22.40
C ILE A 65 10.46 -1.11 23.55
N SER A 66 11.44 -1.74 24.22
CA SER A 66 11.47 -2.16 25.63
C SER A 66 10.26 -2.83 26.27
N ASP A 67 10.55 -4.02 26.80
CA ASP A 67 9.87 -4.77 27.85
C ASP A 67 8.98 -3.94 28.80
N LYS A 68 7.84 -4.57 29.15
CA LYS A 68 6.80 -4.16 30.11
C LYS A 68 5.77 -3.16 29.58
N ILE A 69 4.61 -3.69 29.19
CA ILE A 69 3.38 -3.63 30.00
C ILE A 69 2.38 -4.60 29.37
N SER A 70 2.03 -5.66 30.10
CA SER A 70 0.83 -6.45 29.84
C SER A 70 -0.38 -5.65 30.32
N SER A 71 -1.36 -5.40 29.45
CA SER A 71 -2.77 -5.43 29.85
C SER A 71 -3.73 -5.47 28.65
N SER A 72 -4.48 -6.57 28.64
CA SER A 72 -5.85 -6.75 28.16
C SER A 72 -6.20 -6.32 26.73
N ASN A 73 -6.23 -7.32 25.86
CA ASN A 73 -7.24 -7.39 24.81
C ASN A 73 -8.63 -7.33 25.47
N SER A 74 -9.45 -6.34 25.10
CA SER A 74 -10.90 -6.48 25.17
C SER A 74 -11.43 -6.44 23.75
N ASP A 75 -12.11 -7.51 23.39
CA ASP A 75 -12.83 -7.73 22.15
C ASP A 75 -13.56 -6.46 21.67
N VAL A 76 -13.34 -6.09 20.41
CA VAL A 76 -14.23 -5.15 19.72
C VAL A 76 -14.86 -5.90 18.56
N SER A 77 -15.95 -6.57 18.94
CA SER A 77 -17.05 -6.97 18.08
C SER A 77 -17.61 -5.78 17.29
N GLU A 78 -18.21 -6.13 16.16
CA GLU A 78 -18.72 -5.29 15.09
C GLU A 78 -19.70 -4.20 15.56
N CYS A 79 -19.71 -3.08 14.82
CA CYS A 79 -20.73 -2.02 14.76
C CYS A 79 -20.93 -1.11 15.98
N ALA A 80 -20.25 0.05 15.97
CA ALA A 80 -20.87 1.37 16.15
C ALA A 80 -19.80 2.48 16.16
N GLY A 81 -19.82 3.38 15.17
CA GLY A 81 -19.06 4.63 15.23
C GLY A 81 -17.73 4.64 14.45
N ASN A 82 -17.81 4.42 13.14
CA ASN A 82 -16.97 5.05 12.12
C ASN A 82 -15.49 5.33 12.51
N ARG A 83 -14.68 4.30 12.78
CA ARG A 83 -13.22 4.44 13.02
C ARG A 83 -12.38 4.28 11.76
N TYR A 84 -13.00 4.01 10.62
CA TYR A 84 -12.36 3.99 9.31
C TYR A 84 -12.85 5.19 8.50
N SER A 85 -12.28 6.36 8.78
CA SER A 85 -12.39 7.51 7.88
C SER A 85 -11.67 7.15 6.58
N MET A 86 -12.40 6.76 5.53
CA MET A 86 -11.81 6.60 4.21
C MET A 86 -11.20 7.94 3.77
N ALA A 87 -9.87 8.02 3.78
CA ALA A 87 -9.11 9.24 3.47
C ALA A 87 -9.40 9.80 2.05
N ALA A 88 -10.04 9.01 1.18
CA ALA A 88 -10.35 9.34 -0.21
C ALA A 88 -11.58 10.25 -0.42
N ARG A 89 -12.31 10.63 0.64
CA ARG A 89 -13.59 11.35 0.53
C ARG A 89 -13.51 12.83 0.95
N ASN A 90 -12.58 13.59 0.37
CA ASN A 90 -12.50 15.05 0.52
C ASN A 90 -13.61 15.79 -0.29
N TYR A 91 -14.88 15.47 -0.03
CA TYR A 91 -16.04 16.04 -0.74
C TYR A 91 -16.15 17.56 -0.66
N SER A 92 -15.59 18.18 0.38
CA SER A 92 -15.60 19.63 0.59
C SER A 92 -14.77 20.42 -0.42
N LYS A 93 -13.76 19.80 -1.05
CA LYS A 93 -12.90 20.45 -2.07
C LYS A 93 -13.35 20.20 -3.51
N LEU A 94 -14.40 19.39 -3.72
CA LEU A 94 -14.87 19.08 -5.06
C LEU A 94 -15.74 20.22 -5.61
N PRO A 95 -15.55 20.60 -6.89
CA PRO A 95 -16.44 21.54 -7.57
C PRO A 95 -17.90 21.09 -7.55
N LYS A 96 -18.84 22.04 -7.45
CA LYS A 96 -20.29 21.76 -7.32
C LYS A 96 -20.83 20.86 -8.43
N ASN A 97 -20.36 21.05 -9.66
CA ASN A 97 -20.75 20.23 -10.83
C ASN A 97 -20.37 18.74 -10.67
N VAL A 98 -19.26 18.43 -10.01
CA VAL A 98 -18.82 17.05 -9.74
C VAL A 98 -19.71 16.43 -8.66
N LEU A 99 -20.01 17.17 -7.59
CA LEU A 99 -20.93 16.73 -6.54
C LEU A 99 -22.35 16.47 -7.07
N ASP A 100 -22.83 17.32 -7.97
CA ASP A 100 -24.14 17.15 -8.60
C ASP A 100 -24.17 15.96 -9.55
N LYS A 101 -23.08 15.72 -10.30
CA LYS A 101 -22.95 14.53 -11.16
C LYS A 101 -22.94 13.26 -10.32
N MET A 102 -22.17 13.20 -9.24
CA MET A 102 -22.16 12.06 -8.31
C MET A 102 -23.57 11.80 -7.74
N ARG A 103 -24.26 12.86 -7.27
CA ARG A 103 -25.63 12.72 -6.75
C ARG A 103 -26.62 12.18 -7.78
N ARG A 104 -26.54 12.62 -9.03
CA ARG A 104 -27.42 12.14 -10.11
C ARG A 104 -27.16 10.68 -10.47
N GLN A 105 -25.90 10.25 -10.46
CA GLN A 105 -25.51 8.87 -10.80
C GLN A 105 -25.84 7.86 -9.69
N HIS A 106 -25.98 8.33 -8.45
CA HIS A 106 -26.35 7.51 -7.29
C HIS A 106 -27.85 7.55 -6.95
N LYS A 107 -28.66 8.34 -7.67
CA LYS A 107 -30.10 8.15 -7.65
C LYS A 107 -30.41 6.94 -8.51
N LEU A 108 -30.58 5.80 -7.87
CA LEU A 108 -31.31 4.69 -8.46
C LEU A 108 -32.73 5.18 -8.77
N ASP A 109 -33.24 4.66 -9.87
CA ASP A 109 -34.59 4.84 -10.37
C ASP A 109 -35.61 4.43 -9.28
N GLU A 110 -36.12 5.38 -8.51
CA GLU A 110 -37.34 5.16 -7.71
C GLU A 110 -38.54 5.29 -8.65
N GLY A 111 -38.70 4.26 -9.47
CA GLY A 111 -39.98 3.90 -10.05
C GLY A 111 -40.66 2.88 -9.13
N TYR A 112 -41.91 3.20 -8.78
CA TYR A 112 -42.93 2.39 -8.10
C TYR A 112 -42.85 2.30 -6.57
N ASP A 113 -43.63 3.16 -5.90
CA ASP A 113 -44.84 2.73 -5.19
C ASP A 113 -45.86 3.88 -5.11
N GLU A 114 -47.12 3.53 -5.39
CA GLU A 114 -48.39 4.29 -5.53
C GLU A 114 -48.72 5.01 -6.86
#